data_AF-S2DZE1-F1
#
_entry.id   AF-S2DZE1-F1
#
_cell.length_a   1.000
_cell.length_b   1.000
_cell.length_c   1.000
_cell.angle_alpha   90.00
_cell.angle_beta   90.00
_cell.angle_gamma   90.00
#
_symmetry.space_group_name_H-M   'P 1'
#
loop_
_entity.id
_entity.type
_entity.pdbx_description
1 polymer ?
#
loop_
_entity_poly.entity_id
_entity_poly.type
_entity_poly.pdbx_seq_one_letter_code
_entity_poly.pdbx_strand_id
1 'polypeptide(L)'
;MAEKENLNKQDLISKLQDCNNPYILFQVNQILRRQEKLEEIKSVAEDYPMFLEESAPRDMRIMTHQHPPKGSLLAKYENAMTPLMYTLGLFMLILAAALINLLAHEGENISVAIFQSKVAILYLIGWAAFILEFGIMLFVKNKSKAELNRFQFIGRMQALLFPPSRMGGRHLMDPDIQWIPFMGWSHRNEGLLKYLKEKFSIPMIVIALLIIPVLVIEWKFYDQVENYLQTDLSFVLDLAQAFIWLAFAFEFILMVSISREKLEYVQKNWIDLLIILLPFIAFVRTMRIIKVARLSQLARGYKLRGLLMKARQGLFFAGFFYRILTFRNFQMKTIKKKLEKNQKEREILEDELIELYRNIRS
;
A
#
# COMPACT_ATOMS: atom_id res chain seq x y z
N MET A 1 9.55 -12.70 -45.77
CA MET A 1 8.68 -12.08 -44.74
C MET A 1 7.52 -11.32 -45.39
N ALA A 2 7.80 -10.46 -46.38
CA ALA A 2 6.79 -9.69 -47.13
C ALA A 2 5.68 -10.53 -47.81
N GLU A 3 5.99 -11.72 -48.33
CA GLU A 3 5.01 -12.59 -49.01
C GLU A 3 3.97 -13.20 -48.05
N LYS A 4 4.38 -13.46 -46.80
CA LYS A 4 3.50 -13.97 -45.72
C LYS A 4 2.58 -12.87 -45.17
N GLU A 5 3.05 -11.62 -45.12
CA GLU A 5 2.22 -10.45 -44.75
C GLU A 5 1.15 -10.15 -45.80
N ASN A 6 1.47 -10.30 -47.09
CA ASN A 6 0.52 -10.04 -48.18
C ASN A 6 -0.65 -11.04 -48.21
N LEU A 7 -0.38 -12.34 -47.97
CA LEU A 7 -1.43 -13.35 -47.85
C LEU A 7 -2.36 -13.06 -46.67
N ASN A 8 -1.81 -12.63 -45.53
CA ASN A 8 -2.58 -12.33 -44.33
C ASN A 8 -3.45 -11.07 -44.50
N LYS A 9 -2.98 -10.10 -45.29
CA LYS A 9 -3.71 -8.88 -45.62
C LYS A 9 -4.93 -9.15 -46.51
N GLN A 10 -4.78 -10.01 -47.54
CA GLN A 10 -5.88 -10.36 -48.43
C GLN A 10 -6.98 -11.17 -47.71
N ASP A 11 -6.60 -12.09 -46.81
CA ASP A 11 -7.53 -12.85 -45.97
C ASP A 11 -8.28 -11.98 -44.94
N LEU A 12 -7.62 -10.92 -44.44
CA LEU A 12 -8.28 -9.92 -43.58
C LEU A 12 -9.29 -9.07 -44.34
N ILE A 13 -8.98 -8.70 -45.59
CA ILE A 13 -9.88 -7.89 -46.43
C ILE A 13 -11.14 -8.68 -46.81
N SER A 14 -11.02 -9.95 -47.17
CA SER A 14 -12.19 -10.80 -47.47
C SER A 14 -13.08 -10.99 -46.23
N LYS A 15 -12.50 -11.27 -45.06
CA LYS A 15 -13.23 -11.39 -43.79
C LYS A 15 -13.93 -10.09 -43.36
N LEU A 16 -13.38 -8.93 -43.73
CA LEU A 16 -14.00 -7.63 -43.49
C LEU A 16 -15.16 -7.36 -44.46
N GLN A 17 -15.04 -7.78 -45.72
CA GLN A 17 -16.12 -7.66 -46.72
C GLN A 17 -17.34 -8.53 -46.35
N ASP A 18 -17.11 -9.68 -45.72
CA ASP A 18 -18.18 -10.56 -45.23
C ASP A 18 -18.69 -10.18 -43.82
N CYS A 19 -18.13 -9.14 -43.19
CA CYS A 19 -18.46 -8.77 -41.82
C CYS A 19 -19.74 -7.91 -41.72
N ASN A 20 -20.86 -8.53 -41.36
CA ASN A 20 -22.14 -7.82 -41.12
C ASN A 20 -22.29 -7.21 -39.72
N ASN A 21 -21.22 -7.12 -38.91
CA ASN A 21 -21.29 -6.55 -37.57
C ASN A 21 -21.05 -5.02 -37.62
N PRO A 22 -22.08 -4.18 -37.39
CA PRO A 22 -21.96 -2.73 -37.52
C PRO A 22 -20.96 -2.10 -36.52
N TYR A 23 -20.70 -2.75 -35.39
CA TYR A 23 -19.70 -2.29 -34.42
C TYR A 23 -18.26 -2.50 -34.90
N ILE A 24 -17.99 -3.65 -35.54
CA ILE A 24 -16.67 -3.95 -36.11
C ILE A 24 -16.40 -3.04 -37.30
N LEU A 25 -17.38 -2.84 -38.18
CA LEU A 25 -17.27 -1.92 -39.31
C LEU A 25 -17.01 -0.48 -38.85
N PHE A 26 -17.65 -0.02 -37.77
CA PHE A 26 -17.39 1.28 -37.17
C PHE A 26 -15.96 1.41 -36.62
N GLN A 27 -15.45 0.39 -35.91
CA GLN A 27 -14.06 0.39 -35.42
C GLN A 27 -13.05 0.40 -36.57
N VAL A 28 -13.29 -0.38 -37.62
CA VAL A 28 -12.42 -0.43 -38.80
C VAL A 28 -12.40 0.91 -39.51
N ASN A 29 -13.56 1.58 -39.65
CA ASN A 29 -13.65 2.90 -40.26
C ASN A 29 -12.97 3.99 -39.40
N GLN A 30 -13.05 3.89 -38.08
CA GLN A 30 -12.28 4.73 -37.15
C GLN A 30 -10.77 4.56 -37.32
N ILE A 31 -10.29 3.32 -37.49
CA ILE A 31 -8.87 3.02 -37.74
C ILE A 31 -8.43 3.55 -39.12
N LEU A 32 -9.26 3.39 -40.15
CA LEU A 32 -8.99 3.89 -41.51
C LEU A 32 -8.97 5.42 -41.59
N ARG A 33 -9.88 6.12 -40.90
CA ARG A 33 -9.82 7.58 -40.74
C ARG A 33 -8.54 8.05 -40.06
N ARG A 34 -7.94 7.20 -39.22
CA ARG A 34 -6.67 7.48 -38.55
C ARG A 34 -5.47 7.38 -39.50
N GLN A 35 -5.62 6.77 -40.68
CA GLN A 35 -4.54 6.59 -41.66
C GLN A 35 -4.05 7.92 -42.24
N GLU A 36 -4.95 8.87 -42.47
CA GLU A 36 -4.62 10.22 -42.93
C GLU A 36 -3.85 11.00 -41.84
N LYS A 37 -4.29 10.89 -40.58
CA LYS A 37 -3.55 11.44 -39.42
C LYS A 37 -2.20 10.76 -39.19
N LEU A 38 -2.07 9.48 -39.53
CA LEU A 38 -0.83 8.72 -39.36
C LEU A 38 0.29 9.22 -40.28
N GLU A 39 -0.03 9.70 -41.48
CA GLU A 39 0.98 10.31 -42.37
C GLU A 39 1.47 11.64 -41.83
N GLU A 40 0.58 12.46 -41.26
CA GLU A 40 0.95 13.73 -40.63
C GLU A 40 1.78 13.50 -39.35
N ILE A 41 1.34 12.57 -38.49
CA ILE A 41 2.10 12.17 -37.30
C ILE A 41 3.47 11.62 -37.67
N LYS A 42 3.58 10.86 -38.77
CA LYS A 42 4.87 10.38 -39.28
C LYS A 42 5.78 11.55 -39.67
N SER A 43 5.27 12.58 -40.33
CA SER A 43 6.06 13.76 -40.68
C SER A 43 6.54 14.54 -39.44
N VAL A 44 5.70 14.65 -38.41
CA VAL A 44 6.10 15.29 -37.14
C VAL A 44 7.13 14.42 -36.39
N ALA A 45 6.96 13.10 -36.44
CA ALA A 45 7.85 12.14 -35.81
C ALA A 45 9.24 12.06 -36.47
N GLU A 46 9.33 12.33 -37.78
CA GLU A 46 10.61 12.47 -38.50
C GLU A 46 11.40 13.69 -38.03
N ASP A 47 10.72 14.82 -37.77
CA ASP A 47 11.35 16.06 -37.27
C ASP A 47 11.62 16.01 -35.75
N TYR A 48 10.83 15.25 -35.00
CA TYR A 48 10.90 15.14 -33.54
C TYR A 48 10.91 13.66 -33.10
N PRO A 49 12.07 12.97 -33.20
CA PRO A 49 12.18 11.53 -32.91
C PRO A 49 11.84 11.14 -31.47
N MET A 50 11.85 12.10 -30.53
CA MET A 50 11.41 11.90 -29.14
C MET A 50 9.93 11.48 -29.01
N PHE A 51 9.08 11.74 -30.01
CA PHE A 51 7.70 11.23 -30.03
C PHE A 51 7.59 9.75 -30.44
N LEU A 52 8.65 9.20 -31.06
CA LEU A 52 8.78 7.77 -31.37
C LEU A 52 9.52 7.00 -30.28
N GLU A 53 10.16 7.69 -29.34
CA GLU A 53 10.70 7.06 -28.14
C GLU A 53 9.53 6.57 -27.28
N GLU A 54 9.09 5.35 -27.58
CA GLU A 54 8.23 4.57 -26.72
C GLU A 54 9.01 4.40 -25.41
N SER A 55 8.71 5.26 -24.43
CA SER A 55 9.34 5.24 -23.10
C SER A 55 9.40 3.78 -22.65
N ALA A 56 10.60 3.29 -22.32
CA ALA A 56 10.87 1.87 -22.11
C ALA A 56 9.71 1.19 -21.36
N PRO A 57 9.21 0.04 -21.84
CA PRO A 57 8.01 -0.59 -21.29
C PRO A 57 8.15 -0.71 -19.78
N ARG A 58 7.12 -0.24 -19.04
CA ARG A 58 7.09 -0.33 -17.57
C ARG A 58 7.53 -1.72 -17.15
N ASP A 59 8.62 -1.79 -16.38
CA ASP A 59 9.15 -3.09 -15.96
C ASP A 59 8.16 -3.78 -15.01
N MET A 60 7.47 -4.78 -15.55
CA MET A 60 6.49 -5.60 -14.83
C MET A 60 7.07 -6.95 -14.39
N ARG A 61 8.37 -7.21 -14.61
CA ARG A 61 8.98 -8.51 -14.32
C ARG A 61 9.21 -8.67 -12.83
N ILE A 62 8.75 -9.76 -12.23
CA ILE A 62 8.98 -10.00 -10.80
C ILE A 62 10.41 -10.54 -10.61
N MET A 63 11.31 -9.72 -10.07
CA MET A 63 12.68 -10.13 -9.75
C MET A 63 12.86 -10.31 -8.25
N THR A 64 13.02 -11.57 -7.82
CA THR A 64 13.22 -11.98 -6.42
C THR A 64 14.60 -12.60 -6.22
N HIS A 65 15.00 -12.81 -4.97
CA HIS A 65 16.30 -13.40 -4.61
C HIS A 65 17.52 -12.73 -5.26
N GLN A 66 17.47 -11.41 -5.44
CA GLN A 66 18.59 -10.66 -5.99
C GLN A 66 19.79 -10.68 -5.05
N HIS A 67 20.99 -10.56 -5.62
CA HIS A 67 22.21 -10.45 -4.84
C HIS A 67 22.44 -9.00 -4.42
N PRO A 68 22.32 -8.68 -3.12
CA PRO A 68 22.58 -7.33 -2.66
C PRO A 68 24.08 -6.99 -2.82
N PRO A 69 24.42 -5.70 -2.95
CA PRO A 69 25.81 -5.28 -3.07
C PRO A 69 26.61 -5.72 -1.83
N LYS A 70 27.85 -6.21 -2.04
CA LYS A 70 28.75 -6.69 -0.97
C LYS A 70 30.01 -5.83 -0.79
N GLY A 71 30.17 -4.80 -1.61
CA GLY A 71 31.42 -4.04 -1.76
C GLY A 71 31.82 -3.21 -0.53
N SER A 72 30.86 -2.73 0.27
CA SER A 72 31.14 -1.90 1.44
C SER A 72 30.84 -2.62 2.76
N LEU A 73 31.52 -2.21 3.84
CA LEU A 73 31.23 -2.69 5.21
C LEU A 73 29.77 -2.39 5.59
N LEU A 74 29.24 -1.25 5.13
CA LEU A 74 27.85 -0.85 5.34
C LEU A 74 26.87 -1.82 4.66
N ALA A 75 27.16 -2.23 3.43
CA ALA A 75 26.30 -3.18 2.72
C ALA A 75 26.32 -4.58 3.37
N LYS A 76 27.48 -5.04 3.85
CA LYS A 76 27.56 -6.31 4.61
C LYS A 76 26.76 -6.26 5.91
N TYR A 77 26.90 -5.17 6.68
CA TYR A 77 26.11 -4.93 7.90
C TYR A 77 24.61 -4.95 7.59
N GLU A 78 24.20 -4.24 6.55
CA GLU A 78 22.80 -4.14 6.17
C GLU A 78 22.20 -5.49 5.74
N ASN A 79 22.95 -6.28 4.99
CA ASN A 79 22.52 -7.60 4.55
C ASN A 79 22.26 -8.56 5.72
N ALA A 80 23.09 -8.48 6.77
CA ALA A 80 22.91 -9.29 7.98
C ALA A 80 21.78 -8.76 8.88
N MET A 81 21.69 -7.43 9.05
CA MET A 81 20.76 -6.82 10.00
C MET A 81 19.35 -6.66 9.45
N THR A 82 19.14 -6.59 8.14
CA THR A 82 17.81 -6.31 7.58
C THR A 82 16.77 -7.40 7.89
N PRO A 83 17.06 -8.71 7.76
CA PRO A 83 16.11 -9.74 8.17
C PRO A 83 15.78 -9.67 9.67
N LEU A 84 16.79 -9.46 10.53
CA LEU A 84 16.61 -9.33 11.97
C LEU A 84 15.72 -8.12 12.31
N MET A 85 16.01 -6.96 11.72
CA MET A 85 15.23 -5.74 11.94
C MET A 85 13.83 -5.82 11.34
N TYR A 86 13.63 -6.60 10.28
CA TYR A 86 12.29 -6.90 9.79
C TYR A 86 11.50 -7.70 10.82
N THR A 87 12.08 -8.79 11.35
CA THR A 87 11.39 -9.62 12.37
C THR A 87 11.11 -8.84 13.64
N LEU A 88 12.05 -8.01 14.07
CA LEU A 88 11.86 -7.11 15.22
C LEU A 88 10.78 -6.06 14.93
N GLY A 89 10.73 -5.50 13.71
CA GLY A 89 9.68 -4.58 13.27
C GLY A 89 8.29 -5.21 13.28
N LEU A 90 8.18 -6.47 12.84
CA LEU A 90 6.93 -7.24 12.91
C LEU A 90 6.53 -7.51 14.36
N PHE A 91 7.47 -7.91 15.20
CA PHE A 91 7.23 -8.10 16.63
C PHE A 91 6.75 -6.82 17.30
N MET A 92 7.36 -5.68 16.99
CA MET A 92 6.92 -4.37 17.48
C MET A 92 5.52 -4.00 16.99
N LEU A 93 5.13 -4.39 15.77
CA LEU A 93 3.78 -4.17 15.28
C LEU A 93 2.76 -5.01 16.06
N ILE A 94 3.10 -6.26 16.39
CA ILE A 94 2.27 -7.14 17.22
C ILE A 94 2.13 -6.55 18.63
N LEU A 95 3.23 -6.09 19.24
CA LEU A 95 3.19 -5.42 20.54
C LEU A 95 2.36 -4.12 20.49
N ALA A 96 2.43 -3.36 19.40
CA ALA A 96 1.59 -2.18 19.21
C ALA A 96 0.09 -2.56 19.16
N ALA A 97 -0.27 -3.63 18.44
CA ALA A 97 -1.64 -4.15 18.42
C ALA A 97 -2.11 -4.54 19.83
N ALA A 98 -1.27 -5.27 20.58
CA ALA A 98 -1.55 -5.67 21.95
C ALA A 98 -1.72 -4.45 22.88
N LEU A 99 -0.83 -3.46 22.80
CA LEU A 99 -0.92 -2.23 23.59
C LEU A 99 -2.19 -1.44 23.29
N ILE A 100 -2.52 -1.26 22.01
CA ILE A 100 -3.75 -0.57 21.58
C ILE A 100 -4.98 -1.24 22.20
N ASN A 101 -4.99 -2.57 22.24
CA ASN A 101 -6.08 -3.35 22.78
C ASN A 101 -6.17 -3.29 24.31
N LEU A 102 -5.03 -3.39 25.00
CA LEU A 102 -4.93 -3.26 26.45
C LEU A 102 -5.36 -1.87 26.94
N LEU A 103 -4.97 -0.82 26.20
CA LEU A 103 -5.37 0.55 26.49
C LEU A 103 -6.88 0.76 26.33
N ALA A 104 -7.56 -0.06 25.52
CA ALA A 104 -9.01 -0.01 25.37
C ALA A 104 -9.75 -0.46 26.65
N HIS A 105 -9.10 -1.23 27.53
CA HIS A 105 -9.67 -1.82 28.77
C HIS A 105 -9.20 -1.15 30.07
N GLU A 106 -8.65 0.07 30.01
CA GLU A 106 -8.26 0.83 31.22
C GLU A 106 -9.48 1.07 32.14
N GLY A 107 -9.56 0.33 33.25
CA GLY A 107 -10.54 0.61 34.32
C GLY A 107 -10.92 -0.55 35.24
N GLU A 108 -10.73 -1.82 34.85
CA GLU A 108 -11.45 -2.89 35.56
C GLU A 108 -10.62 -3.72 36.55
N ASN A 109 -9.28 -3.84 36.42
CA ASN A 109 -8.49 -4.73 37.29
C ASN A 109 -7.00 -4.35 37.45
N ILE A 110 -6.45 -4.50 38.68
CA ILE A 110 -5.03 -4.25 39.00
C ILE A 110 -4.09 -5.19 38.21
N SER A 111 -4.52 -6.44 38.00
CA SER A 111 -3.77 -7.44 37.22
C SER A 111 -3.55 -7.00 35.77
N VAL A 112 -4.55 -6.37 35.16
CA VAL A 112 -4.50 -5.85 33.77
C VAL A 112 -3.51 -4.68 33.68
N ALA A 113 -3.49 -3.79 34.68
CA ALA A 113 -2.53 -2.68 34.73
C ALA A 113 -1.07 -3.17 34.83
N ILE A 114 -0.81 -4.22 35.61
CA ILE A 114 0.53 -4.85 35.70
C ILE A 114 0.93 -5.45 34.35
N PHE A 115 0.01 -6.14 33.68
CA PHE A 115 0.27 -6.72 32.37
C PHE A 115 0.53 -5.64 31.30
N GLN A 116 -0.28 -4.57 31.28
CA GLN A 116 -0.09 -3.39 30.41
C GLN A 116 1.29 -2.75 30.62
N SER A 117 1.72 -2.57 31.88
CA SER A 117 3.05 -2.04 32.19
C SER A 117 4.17 -2.93 31.65
N LYS A 118 4.07 -4.25 31.81
CA LYS A 118 5.05 -5.20 31.27
C LYS A 118 5.15 -5.13 29.75
N VAL A 119 4.01 -5.10 29.04
CA VAL A 119 3.99 -4.99 27.57
C VAL A 119 4.57 -3.64 27.13
N ALA A 120 4.27 -2.54 27.84
CA ALA A 120 4.82 -1.22 27.56
C ALA A 120 6.34 -1.18 27.76
N ILE A 121 6.86 -1.77 28.84
CA ILE A 121 8.30 -1.90 29.08
C ILE A 121 8.95 -2.71 27.97
N LEU A 122 8.35 -3.84 27.57
CA LEU A 122 8.86 -4.66 26.47
C LEU A 122 8.91 -3.88 25.14
N TYR A 123 7.88 -3.08 24.86
CA TYR A 123 7.87 -2.18 23.70
C TYR A 123 8.98 -1.12 23.80
N LEU A 124 9.23 -0.53 24.97
CA LEU A 124 10.33 0.43 25.18
C LEU A 124 11.71 -0.22 25.02
N ILE A 125 11.89 -1.46 25.48
CA ILE A 125 13.12 -2.23 25.26
C ILE A 125 13.33 -2.47 23.77
N GLY A 126 12.28 -2.91 23.06
CA GLY A 126 12.32 -3.05 21.60
C GLY A 126 12.69 -1.74 20.92
N TRP A 127 12.10 -0.62 21.36
CA TRP A 127 12.39 0.72 20.86
C TRP A 127 13.87 1.12 21.02
N ALA A 128 14.48 0.80 22.17
CA ALA A 128 15.90 1.03 22.42
C ALA A 128 16.81 0.27 21.44
N ALA A 129 16.41 -0.93 20.99
CA ALA A 129 17.16 -1.68 19.99
C ALA A 129 17.20 -0.96 18.62
N PHE A 130 16.15 -0.22 18.23
CA PHE A 130 16.16 0.60 17.01
C PHE A 130 17.05 1.83 17.14
N ILE A 131 17.10 2.46 18.32
CA ILE A 131 18.03 3.57 18.60
C ILE A 131 19.47 3.08 18.49
N LEU A 132 19.75 1.91 19.05
CA LEU A 132 21.07 1.27 19.00
C LEU A 132 21.44 0.90 17.55
N GLU A 133 20.53 0.31 16.77
CA GLU A 133 20.74 0.00 15.34
C GLU A 133 21.11 1.25 14.54
N PHE A 134 20.40 2.35 14.79
CA PHE A 134 20.65 3.62 14.13
C PHE A 134 22.02 4.20 14.51
N GLY A 135 22.42 4.10 15.78
CA GLY A 135 23.75 4.48 16.25
C GLY A 135 24.86 3.65 15.61
N ILE A 136 24.71 2.33 15.53
CA ILE A 136 25.66 1.44 14.85
C ILE A 136 25.73 1.77 13.35
N MET A 137 24.58 2.02 12.70
CA MET A 137 24.54 2.42 11.29
C MET A 137 25.34 3.70 11.06
N LEU A 138 25.19 4.72 11.91
CA LEU A 138 25.98 5.96 11.84
C LEU A 138 27.48 5.71 12.02
N PHE A 139 27.86 4.86 12.97
CA PHE A 139 29.26 4.50 13.21
C PHE A 139 29.87 3.78 11.99
N VAL A 140 29.16 2.79 11.43
CA VAL A 140 29.61 2.04 10.25
C VAL A 140 29.65 2.93 9.00
N LYS A 141 28.68 3.84 8.84
CA LYS A 141 28.67 4.84 7.77
C LYS A 141 29.92 5.72 7.83
N ASN A 142 30.24 6.27 9.00
CA ASN A 142 31.41 7.12 9.19
C ASN A 142 32.71 6.36 8.93
N LYS A 143 32.82 5.11 9.39
CA LYS A 143 33.98 4.25 9.15
C LYS A 143 34.15 3.87 7.67
N SER A 144 33.05 3.65 6.96
CA SER A 144 33.04 3.28 5.55
C SER A 144 33.13 4.47 4.58
N LYS A 145 33.09 5.72 5.09
CA LYS A 145 32.96 6.96 4.29
C LYS A 145 31.90 6.84 3.18
N ALA A 146 30.83 6.11 3.46
CA ALA A 146 29.78 5.85 2.47
C ALA A 146 28.84 7.06 2.38
N GLU A 147 28.63 7.56 1.17
CA GLU A 147 27.62 8.57 0.91
C GLU A 147 26.23 7.94 0.96
N LEU A 148 25.34 8.52 1.77
CA LEU A 148 23.96 8.08 1.88
C LEU A 148 23.03 9.11 1.29
N ASN A 149 22.09 8.65 0.48
CA ASN A 149 21.01 9.48 -0.01
C ASN A 149 20.16 10.00 1.16
N ARG A 150 19.85 11.30 1.17
CA ARG A 150 19.05 11.96 2.21
C ARG A 150 17.70 11.27 2.45
N PHE A 151 17.07 10.79 1.37
CA PHE A 151 15.79 10.08 1.48
C PHE A 151 15.90 8.76 2.26
N GLN A 152 17.00 8.03 2.12
CA GLN A 152 17.22 6.77 2.85
C GLN A 152 17.55 7.03 4.31
N PHE A 153 18.30 8.08 4.59
CA PHE A 153 18.56 8.53 5.95
C PHE A 153 17.27 8.92 6.68
N ILE A 154 16.41 9.72 6.03
CA ILE A 154 15.09 10.10 6.58
C ILE A 154 14.22 8.86 6.82
N GLY A 155 14.25 7.88 5.91
CA GLY A 155 13.53 6.62 6.09
C GLY A 155 13.97 5.85 7.34
N ARG A 156 15.26 5.86 7.67
CA ARG A 156 15.78 5.25 8.92
C ARG A 156 15.43 6.06 10.15
N MET A 157 15.43 7.38 10.04
CA MET A 157 14.98 8.25 11.12
C MET A 157 13.49 8.08 11.42
N GLN A 158 12.65 7.87 10.39
CA GLN A 158 11.24 7.54 10.56
C GLN A 158 11.03 6.23 11.35
N ALA A 159 11.91 5.24 11.17
CA ALA A 159 11.87 4.00 11.95
C ALA A 159 12.16 4.21 13.44
N LEU A 160 12.84 5.30 13.83
CA LEU A 160 12.99 5.64 15.25
C LEU A 160 11.66 6.12 15.85
N LEU A 161 10.88 6.91 15.11
CA LEU A 161 9.57 7.36 15.60
C LEU A 161 8.53 6.24 15.55
N PHE A 162 8.57 5.41 14.50
CA PHE A 162 7.65 4.31 14.29
C PHE A 162 8.41 3.04 13.86
N PRO A 163 8.88 2.22 14.83
CA PRO A 163 9.68 1.02 14.58
C PRO A 163 9.12 0.05 13.53
N PRO A 164 7.79 -0.20 13.46
CA PRO A 164 7.24 -1.09 12.45
C PRO A 164 7.51 -0.65 11.00
N SER A 165 7.75 0.65 10.75
CA SER A 165 8.11 1.11 9.39
C SER A 165 9.42 0.50 8.87
N ARG A 166 10.29 0.00 9.75
CA ARG A 166 11.56 -0.63 9.37
C ARG A 166 11.38 -1.90 8.53
N MET A 167 10.22 -2.58 8.65
CA MET A 167 9.84 -3.72 7.79
C MET A 167 9.86 -3.33 6.30
N GLY A 168 9.56 -2.08 6.01
CA GLY A 168 9.56 -1.50 4.67
C GLY A 168 10.90 -0.87 4.24
N GLY A 169 11.98 -1.12 4.98
CA GLY A 169 13.26 -0.46 4.77
C GLY A 169 13.91 -0.87 3.45
N ARG A 170 14.28 0.13 2.64
CA ARG A 170 15.10 -0.06 1.44
C ARG A 170 16.56 -0.30 1.81
N HIS A 171 17.28 -0.97 0.92
CA HIS A 171 18.73 -1.09 1.05
C HIS A 171 19.39 0.31 0.92
N LEU A 172 20.36 0.62 1.77
CA LEU A 172 20.98 1.95 1.88
C LEU A 172 21.82 2.29 0.65
N MET A 173 22.52 1.29 0.10
CA MET A 173 23.39 1.47 -1.09
C MET A 173 22.66 1.27 -2.42
N ASP A 174 21.56 0.52 -2.42
CA ASP A 174 20.79 0.21 -3.61
C ASP A 174 19.30 0.42 -3.30
N PRO A 175 18.77 1.63 -3.54
CA PRO A 175 17.39 1.98 -3.21
C PRO A 175 16.32 1.13 -3.88
N ASP A 176 16.67 0.39 -4.94
CA ASP A 176 15.72 -0.36 -5.75
C ASP A 176 15.54 -1.79 -5.31
N ILE A 177 16.35 -2.26 -4.35
CA ILE A 177 16.13 -3.54 -3.69
C ILE A 177 15.53 -3.36 -2.30
N GLN A 178 14.61 -4.27 -1.98
CA GLN A 178 13.97 -4.35 -0.66
C GLN A 178 13.91 -5.81 -0.22
N TRP A 179 14.12 -6.04 1.06
CA TRP A 179 13.95 -7.38 1.63
C TRP A 179 12.48 -7.64 1.97
N ILE A 180 11.94 -8.73 1.45
CA ILE A 180 10.57 -9.18 1.69
C ILE A 180 10.68 -10.59 2.30
N PRO A 181 9.87 -10.91 3.34
CA PRO A 181 9.88 -12.25 3.92
C PRO A 181 9.54 -13.28 2.85
N PHE A 182 10.17 -14.45 2.93
CA PHE A 182 10.04 -15.57 1.99
C PHE A 182 10.61 -15.34 0.57
N MET A 183 10.64 -14.10 0.06
CA MET A 183 11.17 -13.75 -1.28
C MET A 183 12.61 -13.22 -1.25
N GLY A 184 13.11 -12.87 -0.06
CA GLY A 184 14.43 -12.28 0.13
C GLY A 184 14.54 -10.89 -0.50
N TRP A 185 15.75 -10.55 -0.96
CA TRP A 185 16.00 -9.30 -1.67
C TRP A 185 15.28 -9.29 -3.01
N SER A 186 14.35 -8.35 -3.20
CA SER A 186 13.50 -8.26 -4.39
C SER A 186 13.57 -6.85 -4.98
N HIS A 187 13.49 -6.76 -6.30
CA HIS A 187 13.52 -5.48 -7.01
C HIS A 187 12.17 -4.77 -6.93
N ARG A 188 12.21 -3.48 -6.64
CA ARG A 188 11.05 -2.63 -6.44
C ARG A 188 10.54 -2.07 -7.77
N ASN A 189 9.67 -2.83 -8.40
CA ASN A 189 8.95 -2.39 -9.61
C ASN A 189 7.44 -2.53 -9.48
N GLU A 190 6.73 -2.01 -10.48
CA GLU A 190 5.26 -2.07 -10.54
C GLU A 190 4.76 -3.52 -10.61
N GLY A 191 5.55 -4.42 -11.22
CA GLY A 191 5.28 -5.85 -11.27
C GLY A 191 5.15 -6.50 -9.89
N LEU A 192 6.14 -6.30 -9.03
CA LEU A 192 6.15 -6.81 -7.65
C LEU A 192 4.98 -6.23 -6.83
N LEU A 193 4.73 -4.92 -6.96
CA LEU A 193 3.60 -4.27 -6.30
C LEU A 193 2.26 -4.86 -6.75
N LYS A 194 2.08 -5.09 -8.04
CA LYS A 194 0.86 -5.70 -8.60
C LYS A 194 0.68 -7.14 -8.10
N TYR A 195 1.74 -7.94 -8.12
CA TYR A 195 1.73 -9.31 -7.62
C TYR A 195 1.31 -9.39 -6.15
N LEU A 196 1.91 -8.55 -5.29
CA LEU A 196 1.56 -8.52 -3.88
C LEU A 196 0.13 -8.03 -3.68
N LYS A 197 -0.30 -6.99 -4.40
CA LYS A 197 -1.69 -6.52 -4.34
C LYS A 197 -2.69 -7.63 -4.68
N GLU A 198 -2.42 -8.40 -5.73
CA GLU A 198 -3.27 -9.53 -6.11
C GLU A 198 -3.28 -10.61 -5.03
N LYS A 199 -2.11 -11.00 -4.51
CA LYS A 199 -1.97 -11.97 -3.42
C LYS A 199 -2.68 -11.56 -2.13
N PHE A 200 -2.55 -10.31 -1.71
CA PHE A 200 -3.15 -9.79 -0.47
C PHE A 200 -4.61 -9.35 -0.64
N SER A 201 -5.11 -9.17 -1.87
CA SER A 201 -6.48 -8.72 -2.12
C SER A 201 -7.53 -9.65 -1.48
N ILE A 202 -7.41 -10.96 -1.70
CA ILE A 202 -8.38 -11.96 -1.20
C ILE A 202 -8.30 -12.13 0.32
N PRO A 203 -7.12 -12.42 0.92
CA PRO A 203 -7.01 -12.54 2.38
C PRO A 203 -7.57 -11.32 3.11
N MET A 204 -7.31 -10.12 2.58
CA MET A 204 -7.77 -8.90 3.23
C MET A 204 -9.26 -8.65 3.09
N ILE A 205 -9.90 -9.08 2.00
CA ILE A 205 -11.37 -9.06 1.92
C ILE A 205 -11.96 -10.00 2.97
N VAL A 206 -11.37 -11.19 3.17
CA VAL A 206 -11.82 -12.14 4.20
C VAL A 206 -11.65 -11.54 5.60
N ILE A 207 -10.49 -10.95 5.90
CA ILE A 207 -10.24 -10.28 7.18
C ILE A 207 -11.19 -9.08 7.39
N ALA A 208 -11.43 -8.29 6.34
CA ALA A 208 -12.39 -7.20 6.39
C ALA A 208 -13.82 -7.71 6.61
N LEU A 209 -14.20 -8.86 6.03
CA LEU A 209 -15.50 -9.48 6.23
C LEU A 209 -15.65 -9.99 7.68
N LEU A 210 -14.57 -10.49 8.30
CA LEU A 210 -14.59 -10.96 9.69
C LEU A 210 -14.95 -9.88 10.70
N ILE A 211 -14.85 -8.58 10.35
CA ILE A 211 -15.32 -7.53 11.25
C ILE A 211 -16.83 -7.61 11.49
N ILE A 212 -17.61 -8.03 10.49
CA ILE A 212 -19.07 -8.06 10.58
C ILE A 212 -19.55 -9.03 11.66
N PRO A 213 -19.17 -10.33 11.66
CA PRO A 213 -19.58 -11.24 12.72
C PRO A 213 -19.03 -10.83 14.08
N VAL A 214 -17.79 -10.32 14.17
CA VAL A 214 -17.22 -9.81 15.42
C VAL A 214 -18.12 -8.72 16.03
N LEU A 215 -18.57 -7.77 15.21
CA LEU A 215 -19.43 -6.68 15.68
C LEU A 215 -20.86 -7.13 15.99
N VAL A 216 -21.42 -8.05 15.20
CA VAL A 216 -22.75 -8.61 15.45
C VAL A 216 -22.77 -9.38 16.78
N ILE A 217 -21.72 -10.14 17.07
CA ILE A 217 -21.56 -10.85 18.34
C ILE A 217 -21.46 -9.83 19.48
N GLU A 218 -20.57 -8.85 19.36
CA GLU A 218 -20.35 -7.80 20.37
C GLU A 218 -21.65 -7.02 20.71
N TRP A 219 -22.50 -6.73 19.72
CA TRP A 219 -23.67 -5.88 19.93
C TRP A 219 -24.97 -6.60 20.30
N LYS A 220 -25.20 -7.81 19.76
CA LYS A 220 -26.51 -8.46 19.86
C LYS A 220 -26.49 -9.80 20.59
N PHE A 221 -25.36 -10.50 20.53
CA PHE A 221 -25.27 -11.89 20.99
C PHE A 221 -24.23 -12.10 22.09
N TYR A 222 -23.73 -11.02 22.71
CA TYR A 222 -22.67 -11.08 23.71
C TYR A 222 -23.00 -12.11 24.81
N ASP A 223 -24.13 -11.94 25.51
CA ASP A 223 -24.54 -12.84 26.60
C ASP A 223 -24.79 -14.28 26.14
N GLN A 224 -25.37 -14.47 24.94
CA GLN A 224 -25.69 -15.80 24.42
C GLN A 224 -24.44 -16.60 24.05
N VAL A 225 -23.46 -15.90 23.47
CA VAL A 225 -22.21 -16.48 22.99
C VAL A 225 -21.24 -16.71 24.16
N GLU A 226 -21.21 -15.80 25.14
CA GLU A 226 -20.41 -15.95 26.36
C GLU A 226 -20.85 -17.18 27.17
N ASN A 227 -22.16 -17.35 27.36
CA ASN A 227 -22.73 -18.52 28.03
C ASN A 227 -22.46 -19.83 27.28
N TYR A 228 -22.38 -19.79 25.95
CA TYR A 228 -22.07 -20.97 25.13
C TYR A 228 -20.59 -21.34 25.15
N LEU A 229 -19.69 -20.35 25.08
CA LEU A 229 -18.23 -20.56 25.04
C LEU A 229 -17.61 -20.82 26.42
N GLN A 230 -18.32 -20.51 27.51
CA GLN A 230 -17.82 -20.63 28.90
C GLN A 230 -16.45 -19.97 29.11
N THR A 231 -16.13 -18.96 28.31
CA THR A 231 -14.85 -18.27 28.26
C THR A 231 -15.12 -16.77 28.19
N ASP A 232 -14.19 -15.96 28.70
CA ASP A 232 -14.25 -14.50 28.60
C ASP A 232 -14.35 -14.06 27.13
N LEU A 233 -15.57 -13.72 26.70
CA LEU A 233 -15.87 -13.36 25.32
C LEU A 233 -15.23 -12.02 24.95
N SER A 234 -15.06 -11.11 25.92
CA SER A 234 -14.37 -9.84 25.71
C SER A 234 -12.96 -10.10 25.19
N PHE A 235 -12.21 -10.96 25.89
CA PHE A 235 -10.85 -11.30 25.50
C PHE A 235 -10.74 -11.84 24.06
N VAL A 236 -11.69 -12.69 23.65
CA VAL A 236 -11.71 -13.27 22.29
C VAL A 236 -12.03 -12.22 21.22
N LEU A 237 -13.02 -11.37 21.47
CA LEU A 237 -13.40 -10.29 20.57
C LEU A 237 -12.27 -9.28 20.42
N ASP A 238 -11.62 -8.94 21.53
CA ASP A 238 -10.47 -8.04 21.59
C ASP A 238 -9.29 -8.58 20.81
N LEU A 239 -8.99 -9.88 20.95
CA LEU A 239 -7.95 -10.55 20.18
C LEU A 239 -8.27 -10.54 18.67
N ALA A 240 -9.53 -10.79 18.30
CA ALA A 240 -9.97 -10.73 16.92
C ALA A 240 -9.85 -9.30 16.34
N GLN A 241 -10.25 -8.28 17.09
CA GLN A 241 -10.11 -6.88 16.69
C GLN A 241 -8.63 -6.46 16.55
N ALA A 242 -7.77 -6.89 17.48
CA ALA A 242 -6.33 -6.65 17.41
C ALA A 242 -5.70 -7.35 16.19
N PHE A 243 -6.12 -8.59 15.89
CA PHE A 243 -5.68 -9.33 14.72
C PHE A 243 -6.10 -8.67 13.40
N ILE A 244 -7.37 -8.23 13.29
CA ILE A 244 -7.87 -7.50 12.12
C ILE A 244 -7.03 -6.23 11.91
N TRP A 245 -6.83 -5.44 12.97
CA TRP A 245 -6.00 -4.23 12.88
C TRP A 245 -4.56 -4.54 12.47
N LEU A 246 -3.95 -5.57 13.06
CA LEU A 246 -2.59 -6.00 12.75
C LEU A 246 -2.45 -6.35 11.26
N ALA A 247 -3.43 -7.07 10.69
CA ALA A 247 -3.41 -7.44 9.29
C ALA A 247 -3.52 -6.23 8.35
N PHE A 248 -4.42 -5.29 8.64
CA PHE A 248 -4.52 -4.02 7.90
C PHE A 248 -3.23 -3.20 8.00
N ALA A 249 -2.68 -3.05 9.20
CA ALA A 249 -1.46 -2.30 9.43
C ALA A 249 -0.26 -2.93 8.71
N PHE A 250 -0.11 -4.24 8.81
CA PHE A 250 0.94 -4.99 8.14
C PHE A 250 0.87 -4.85 6.62
N GLU A 251 -0.30 -5.09 6.03
CA GLU A 251 -0.51 -4.97 4.59
C GLU A 251 -0.17 -3.55 4.11
N PHE A 252 -0.73 -2.54 4.78
CA PHE A 252 -0.54 -1.16 4.38
C PHE A 252 0.94 -0.74 4.45
N ILE A 253 1.65 -1.09 5.53
CA ILE A 253 3.08 -0.80 5.66
C ILE A 253 3.87 -1.47 4.53
N LEU A 254 3.57 -2.74 4.23
CA LEU A 254 4.23 -3.48 3.15
C LEU A 254 3.97 -2.81 1.78
N MET A 255 2.72 -2.50 1.45
CA MET A 255 2.39 -1.92 0.14
C MET A 255 2.92 -0.49 -0.04
N VAL A 256 2.86 0.35 0.99
CA VAL A 256 3.43 1.71 0.98
C VAL A 256 4.95 1.65 0.81
N SER A 257 5.61 0.64 1.40
CA SER A 257 7.06 0.52 1.30
C SER A 257 7.56 0.20 -0.11
N ILE A 258 6.82 -0.65 -0.83
CA ILE A 258 7.13 -1.12 -2.17
C ILE A 258 6.71 -0.09 -3.22
N SER A 259 5.65 0.69 -2.96
CA SER A 259 5.23 1.76 -3.86
C SER A 259 6.38 2.75 -4.12
N ARG A 260 6.59 3.09 -5.40
CA ARG A 260 7.54 4.14 -5.78
C ARG A 260 7.05 5.50 -5.27
N GLU A 261 5.76 5.77 -5.47
CA GLU A 261 5.06 6.97 -5.03
C GLU A 261 4.25 6.67 -3.77
N LYS A 262 4.84 6.94 -2.60
CA LYS A 262 4.19 6.67 -1.31
C LYS A 262 2.93 7.52 -1.11
N LEU A 263 2.97 8.79 -1.53
CA LEU A 263 1.87 9.73 -1.36
C LEU A 263 0.66 9.36 -2.23
N GLU A 264 0.89 9.03 -3.50
CA GLU A 264 -0.19 8.58 -4.40
C GLU A 264 -0.84 7.30 -3.85
N TYR A 265 -0.03 6.35 -3.35
CA TYR A 265 -0.55 5.14 -2.73
C TYR A 265 -1.42 5.45 -1.50
N VAL A 266 -0.97 6.33 -0.61
CA VAL A 266 -1.70 6.73 0.59
C VAL A 266 -3.01 7.43 0.24
N GLN A 267 -3.02 8.33 -0.74
CA GLN A 267 -4.23 9.01 -1.19
C GLN A 267 -5.24 8.03 -1.76
N LYS A 268 -4.77 7.02 -2.52
CA LYS A 268 -5.64 5.98 -3.09
C LYS A 268 -6.23 5.06 -2.01
N ASN A 269 -5.49 4.77 -0.94
CA ASN A 269 -5.90 3.87 0.14
C ASN A 269 -6.06 4.62 1.47
N TRP A 270 -6.70 5.80 1.42
CA TRP A 270 -6.86 6.67 2.59
C TRP A 270 -7.70 6.03 3.70
N ILE A 271 -8.63 5.13 3.35
CA ILE A 271 -9.46 4.41 4.32
C ILE A 271 -8.60 3.46 5.16
N ASP A 272 -7.72 2.69 4.53
CA ASP A 272 -6.80 1.79 5.24
C ASP A 272 -5.89 2.58 6.20
N LEU A 273 -5.36 3.72 5.73
CA LEU A 273 -4.59 4.62 6.59
C LEU A 273 -5.40 5.07 7.80
N LEU A 274 -6.66 5.46 7.60
CA LEU A 274 -7.51 5.97 8.66
C LEU A 274 -7.86 4.88 9.67
N ILE A 275 -8.15 3.66 9.22
CA ILE A 275 -8.33 2.47 10.08
C ILE A 275 -7.10 2.24 10.97
N ILE A 276 -5.90 2.38 10.41
CA ILE A 276 -4.64 2.16 11.13
C ILE A 276 -4.35 3.30 12.12
N LEU A 277 -4.63 4.55 11.74
CA LEU A 277 -4.31 5.74 12.55
C LEU A 277 -5.31 5.99 13.69
N LEU A 278 -6.57 5.59 13.53
CA LEU A 278 -7.63 5.92 14.48
C LEU A 278 -7.32 5.49 15.93
N PRO A 279 -6.77 4.28 16.20
CA PRO A 279 -6.40 3.91 17.56
C PRO A 279 -5.35 4.82 18.20
N PHE A 280 -4.41 5.35 17.40
CA PHE A 280 -3.39 6.28 17.90
C PHE A 280 -4.00 7.66 18.24
N ILE A 281 -5.00 8.11 17.47
CA ILE A 281 -5.72 9.36 17.76
C ILE A 281 -6.48 9.23 19.08
N ALA A 282 -7.11 8.08 19.34
CA ALA A 282 -7.75 7.79 20.61
C ALA A 282 -6.73 7.81 21.76
N PHE A 283 -5.55 7.22 21.57
CA PHE A 283 -4.48 7.18 22.56
C PHE A 283 -3.92 8.57 22.95
N VAL A 284 -3.53 9.39 21.97
CA VAL A 284 -2.97 10.74 22.23
C VAL A 284 -3.94 11.58 23.04
N ARG A 285 -5.24 11.39 22.83
CA ARG A 285 -6.29 12.08 23.58
C ARG A 285 -6.34 11.64 25.04
N THR A 286 -6.30 10.34 25.33
CA THR A 286 -6.31 9.81 26.71
C THR A 286 -5.14 10.38 27.51
N MET A 287 -3.93 10.43 26.92
CA MET A 287 -2.75 11.05 27.55
C MET A 287 -2.93 12.55 27.87
N ARG A 288 -3.63 13.31 26.99
CA ARG A 288 -3.90 14.74 27.24
C ARG A 288 -4.91 14.96 28.35
N ILE A 289 -5.91 14.09 28.48
CA ILE A 289 -6.94 14.20 29.52
C ILE A 289 -6.32 13.97 30.91
N ILE A 290 -5.35 13.06 31.04
CA ILE A 290 -4.62 12.82 32.30
C ILE A 290 -3.89 14.08 32.80
N LYS A 291 -3.37 14.94 31.91
CA LYS A 291 -2.71 16.19 32.29
C LYS A 291 -3.68 17.33 32.63
N VAL A 292 -4.91 17.30 32.13
CA VAL A 292 -5.92 18.37 32.31
C VAL A 292 -6.96 18.02 33.39
N ALA A 293 -7.00 16.77 33.87
CA ALA A 293 -7.91 16.28 34.91
C ALA A 293 -7.61 16.78 36.34
N ARG A 294 -6.90 17.91 36.51
CA ARG A 294 -6.89 18.67 37.78
C ARG A 294 -8.00 19.74 37.85
N LEU A 295 -8.81 19.95 36.81
CA LEU A 295 -9.98 20.84 36.91
C LEU A 295 -11.24 20.25 36.24
N SER A 296 -12.11 19.69 37.09
CA SER A 296 -13.56 19.97 37.10
C SER A 296 -14.49 19.57 35.93
N GLN A 297 -14.11 18.76 34.93
CA GLN A 297 -15.09 18.32 33.90
C GLN A 297 -14.94 16.84 33.46
N LEU A 298 -15.15 15.92 34.39
CA LEU A 298 -15.01 14.47 34.17
C LEU A 298 -16.18 13.78 33.44
N ALA A 299 -17.25 14.48 33.06
CA ALA A 299 -18.43 13.84 32.45
C ALA A 299 -18.42 13.77 30.90
N ARG A 300 -17.57 14.52 30.20
CA ARG A 300 -17.59 14.60 28.71
C ARG A 300 -16.58 13.70 27.99
N GLY A 301 -15.57 13.17 28.69
CA GLY A 301 -14.54 12.30 28.10
C GLY A 301 -15.05 10.90 27.71
N TYR A 302 -15.88 10.29 28.57
CA TYR A 302 -16.38 8.92 28.40
C TYR A 302 -17.33 8.76 27.20
N LYS A 303 -18.23 9.73 26.94
CA LYS A 303 -19.15 9.67 25.80
C LYS A 303 -18.43 9.71 24.44
N LEU A 304 -17.31 10.43 24.36
CA LEU A 304 -16.54 10.53 23.12
C LEU A 304 -15.67 9.30 22.84
N ARG A 305 -15.25 8.57 23.88
CA ARG A 305 -14.54 7.28 23.73
C ARG A 305 -15.44 6.23 23.07
N GLY A 306 -16.69 6.12 23.54
CA GLY A 306 -17.69 5.24 22.91
C GLY A 306 -18.03 5.65 21.47
N LEU A 307 -18.06 6.96 21.16
CA LEU A 307 -18.20 7.45 19.79
C LEU A 307 -17.01 7.10 18.90
N LEU A 308 -15.78 7.13 19.42
CA LEU A 308 -14.58 6.75 18.67
C LEU A 308 -14.51 5.25 18.39
N MET A 309 -14.91 4.40 19.33
CA MET A 309 -15.06 2.96 19.08
C MET A 309 -16.11 2.71 18.00
N LYS A 310 -17.28 3.36 18.10
CA LYS A 310 -18.31 3.25 17.05
C LYS A 310 -17.85 3.79 15.69
N ALA A 311 -17.09 4.88 15.66
CA ALA A 311 -16.49 5.43 14.45
C ALA A 311 -15.46 4.46 13.84
N ARG A 312 -14.59 3.86 14.67
CA ARG A 312 -13.64 2.82 14.26
C ARG A 312 -14.36 1.67 13.57
N GLN A 313 -15.45 1.20 14.17
CA GLN A 313 -16.29 0.13 13.63
C GLN A 313 -16.90 0.54 12.28
N GLY A 314 -17.47 1.73 12.17
CA GLY A 314 -18.00 2.27 10.91
C GLY A 314 -16.95 2.41 9.81
N LEU A 315 -15.70 2.67 10.16
CA LEU A 315 -14.59 2.78 9.21
C LEU A 315 -14.08 1.44 8.72
N PHE A 316 -14.05 0.41 9.59
CA PHE A 316 -13.81 -0.95 9.12
C PHE A 316 -14.89 -1.40 8.14
N PHE A 317 -16.17 -1.08 8.40
CA PHE A 317 -17.25 -1.31 7.45
C PHE A 317 -17.02 -0.56 6.13
N ALA A 318 -16.67 0.73 6.17
CA ALA A 318 -16.37 1.51 4.96
C ALA A 318 -15.20 0.92 4.17
N GLY A 319 -14.15 0.45 4.85
CA GLY A 319 -13.02 -0.24 4.24
C GLY A 319 -13.43 -1.53 3.55
N PHE A 320 -14.25 -2.36 4.20
CA PHE A 320 -14.85 -3.55 3.61
C PHE A 320 -15.63 -3.23 2.33
N PHE A 321 -16.56 -2.26 2.38
CA PHE A 321 -17.36 -1.87 1.21
C PHE A 321 -16.49 -1.33 0.08
N TYR A 322 -15.51 -0.46 0.39
CA TYR A 322 -14.57 0.05 -0.60
C TYR A 322 -13.82 -1.08 -1.29
N ARG A 323 -13.35 -2.07 -0.53
CA ARG A 323 -12.57 -3.19 -1.05
C ARG A 323 -13.39 -4.13 -1.92
N ILE A 324 -14.65 -4.40 -1.54
CA ILE A 324 -15.62 -5.13 -2.36
C ILE A 324 -15.94 -4.39 -3.66
N LEU A 325 -16.17 -3.08 -3.59
CA LEU A 325 -16.44 -2.26 -4.78
C LEU A 325 -15.22 -2.23 -5.72
N THR A 326 -14.01 -2.30 -5.15
CA THR A 326 -12.75 -2.34 -5.90
C THR A 326 -12.49 -3.73 -6.50
N PHE A 327 -13.18 -4.79 -6.07
CA PHE A 327 -12.98 -6.17 -6.51
C PHE A 327 -13.68 -6.48 -7.85
N ARG A 328 -12.85 -6.59 -8.89
CA ARG A 328 -13.02 -7.30 -10.18
C ARG A 328 -14.08 -6.80 -11.19
N ASN A 329 -15.32 -6.50 -10.81
CA ASN A 329 -16.38 -6.25 -11.82
C ASN A 329 -16.61 -4.77 -12.18
N PHE A 330 -16.38 -3.84 -11.26
CA PHE A 330 -16.46 -2.40 -11.58
C PHE A 330 -15.22 -1.92 -12.35
N GLN A 331 -14.06 -2.53 -12.09
CA GLN A 331 -12.80 -2.10 -12.70
C GLN A 331 -12.75 -2.35 -14.20
N MET A 332 -13.33 -3.40 -14.75
CA MET A 332 -13.29 -3.60 -16.21
C MET A 332 -13.99 -2.43 -16.93
N LYS A 333 -15.16 -2.01 -16.44
CA LYS A 333 -15.88 -0.84 -16.97
C LYS A 333 -15.12 0.47 -16.69
N THR A 334 -14.57 0.66 -15.49
CA THR A 334 -13.82 1.88 -15.15
C THR A 334 -12.49 1.97 -15.91
N ILE A 335 -11.76 0.88 -16.06
CA ILE A 335 -10.51 0.80 -16.83
C ILE A 335 -10.82 0.99 -18.30
N LYS A 336 -11.87 0.35 -18.85
CA LYS A 336 -12.32 0.62 -20.23
C LYS A 336 -12.65 2.10 -20.41
N LYS A 337 -13.42 2.71 -19.49
CA LYS A 337 -13.75 4.13 -19.53
C LYS A 337 -12.52 5.03 -19.43
N LYS A 338 -11.54 4.67 -18.59
CA LYS A 338 -10.25 5.37 -18.48
C LYS A 338 -9.42 5.21 -19.75
N LEU A 339 -9.41 4.02 -20.35
CA LEU A 339 -8.73 3.75 -21.62
C LEU A 339 -9.34 4.60 -22.74
N GLU A 340 -10.67 4.61 -22.86
CA GLU A 340 -11.39 5.47 -23.80
C GLU A 340 -11.14 6.96 -23.56
N LYS A 341 -11.11 7.40 -22.29
CA LYS A 341 -10.81 8.80 -21.95
C LYS A 341 -9.37 9.17 -22.32
N ASN A 342 -8.40 8.34 -21.95
CA ASN A 342 -6.99 8.58 -22.28
C ASN A 342 -6.74 8.50 -23.79
N GLN A 343 -7.45 7.63 -24.51
CA GLN A 343 -7.42 7.59 -25.97
C GLN A 343 -7.92 8.89 -26.58
N LYS A 344 -9.05 9.42 -26.09
CA LYS A 344 -9.57 10.73 -26.52
C LYS A 344 -8.64 11.88 -26.18
N GLU A 345 -8.10 11.91 -24.96
CA GLU A 345 -7.12 12.93 -24.55
C GLU A 345 -5.87 12.85 -25.44
N ARG A 346 -5.41 11.65 -25.77
CA ARG A 346 -4.30 11.45 -26.70
C ARG A 346 -4.65 11.95 -28.11
N GLU A 347 -5.85 11.66 -28.63
CA GLU A 347 -6.29 12.16 -29.94
C GLU A 347 -6.34 13.69 -29.99
N ILE A 348 -6.82 14.34 -28.92
CA ILE A 348 -6.84 15.81 -28.83
C ILE A 348 -5.42 16.37 -28.83
N LEU A 349 -4.51 15.78 -28.05
CA LEU A 349 -3.11 16.21 -28.02
C LEU A 349 -2.39 15.95 -29.35
N GLU A 350 -2.70 14.85 -30.04
CA GLU A 350 -2.20 14.56 -31.39
C GLU A 350 -2.68 15.66 -32.38
N ASP A 351 -3.93 16.10 -32.27
CA ASP A 351 -4.49 17.16 -33.12
C ASP A 351 -3.89 18.55 -32.82
N GLU A 352 -3.76 18.92 -31.54
CA GLU A 352 -3.08 20.17 -31.12
C GLU A 352 -1.62 20.21 -31.61
N LEU A 353 -0.94 19.06 -31.57
CA LEU A 353 0.45 18.93 -32.02
C LEU A 353 0.57 19.08 -33.54
N ILE A 354 -0.36 18.53 -34.33
CA ILE A 354 -0.41 18.72 -35.78
C ILE A 354 -0.69 20.19 -36.13
N GLU A 355 -1.62 20.84 -35.42
CA GLU A 355 -1.96 22.25 -35.65
C GLU A 355 -0.77 23.17 -35.34
N LEU A 356 -0.10 22.96 -34.20
CA LEU A 356 1.13 23.67 -33.86
C LEU A 356 2.22 23.46 -34.92
N TYR A 357 2.41 22.21 -35.39
CA TYR A 357 3.39 21.90 -36.41
C TYR A 357 3.08 22.60 -37.75
N ARG A 358 1.82 22.60 -38.19
CA ARG A 358 1.39 23.33 -39.41
C ARG A 358 1.66 24.83 -39.28
N ASN A 359 1.37 25.43 -38.12
CA ASN A 359 1.60 26.86 -37.86
C ASN A 359 3.09 27.23 -37.84
N ILE A 360 3.97 26.30 -37.43
CA ILE A 360 5.43 26.51 -37.46
C ILE A 360 5.98 26.41 -38.89
N ARG A 361 5.33 25.61 -39.76
CA ARG A 361 5.79 25.33 -41.12
C ARG A 361 5.17 26.25 -42.18
N SER A 362 4.03 26.90 -41.90
CA SER A 362 3.44 27.98 -42.69
C SER A 362 4.18 29.29 -42.49
#